data_AF-A0A0A8WMC7-F1
#
_entry.id   AF-A0A0A8WMC7-F1
#
_cell.length_a   1.000
_cell.length_b   1.000
_cell.length_c   1.000
_cell.angle_alpha   90.00
_cell.angle_beta   90.00
_cell.angle_gamma   90.00
#
_symmetry.space_group_name_H-M   'P 1'
#
loop_
_entity.id
_entity.type
_entity.pdbx_description
1 polymer ?
#
loop_
_entity_poly.entity_id
_entity_poly.type
_entity_poly.pdbx_seq_one_letter_code
_entity_poly.pdbx_strand_id
1 'polypeptide(L)' 'MPGVEVHQQTDFSVLLSLWPSHIADFGDALIAATGKAAKGATIVTFDERFKSGLKKLGMELL' A
#
# COMPACT_ATOMS: atom_id res chain seq x y z
N MET A 1 7.06 17.76 8.69
CA MET A 1 8.04 17.19 9.65
C MET A 1 9.27 16.80 8.84
N PRO A 2 10.51 17.00 9.32
CA PRO A 2 11.69 16.55 8.58
C PRO A 2 11.59 15.06 8.26
N GLY A 3 11.70 14.70 6.97
CA GLY A 3 11.56 13.31 6.51
C GLY A 3 10.12 12.77 6.47
N VAL A 4 9.09 13.62 6.63
CA VAL A 4 7.69 13.20 6.53
C VAL A 4 6.96 14.08 5.53
N GLU A 5 6.39 13.44 4.52
CA GLU A 5 5.50 14.04 3.53
C GLU A 5 4.06 13.60 3.78
N VAL A 6 3.11 14.52 3.60
CA VAL A 6 1.68 14.24 3.75
C VAL A 6 1.05 14.19 2.38
N HIS A 7 0.61 13.01 1.97
CA HIS A 7 -0.16 12.82 0.75
C HIS A 7 -1.65 12.88 1.09
N GLN A 8 -2.31 13.99 0.75
CA GLN A 8 -3.75 14.17 1.03
C GLN A 8 -4.67 13.56 -0.04
N GLN A 9 -4.11 13.08 -1.14
CA GLN A 9 -4.87 12.52 -2.25
C GLN A 9 -4.60 11.04 -2.38
N THR A 10 -5.68 10.27 -2.49
CA THR A 10 -5.65 8.83 -2.76
C THR A 10 -6.24 8.59 -4.14
N ASP A 11 -5.54 7.82 -4.97
CA ASP A 11 -6.12 7.29 -6.20
C ASP A 11 -7.07 6.13 -5.86
N PHE A 12 -8.36 6.43 -5.82
CA PHE A 12 -9.39 5.44 -5.53
C PHE A 12 -9.53 4.36 -6.61
N SER A 13 -9.14 4.63 -7.86
CA SER A 13 -9.13 3.62 -8.90
C SER A 13 -8.09 2.54 -8.61
N VAL A 14 -6.89 2.94 -8.15
CA VAL A 14 -5.87 1.98 -7.69
C VAL A 14 -6.33 1.28 -6.42
N LEU A 15 -6.87 2.00 -5.44
CA LEU A 15 -7.37 1.41 -4.19
C LEU A 15 -8.43 0.32 -4.44
N LEU A 16 -9.44 0.63 -5.26
CA LEU A 16 -10.53 -0.30 -5.58
C LEU A 16 -10.09 -1.45 -6.50
N SER A 17 -8.91 -1.36 -7.14
CA SER A 17 -8.30 -2.52 -7.82
C SER A 17 -7.68 -3.52 -6.85
N LEU A 18 -7.32 -3.07 -5.63
CA LEU A 18 -6.72 -3.88 -4.58
C LEU A 18 -7.75 -4.39 -3.56
N TRP A 19 -8.66 -3.50 -3.16
CA TRP A 19 -9.67 -3.78 -2.13
C TRP A 19 -11.05 -4.04 -2.75
N PRO A 20 -11.83 -5.00 -2.22
CA PRO A 20 -11.50 -5.96 -1.15
C PRO A 20 -10.87 -7.26 -1.67
N SER A 21 -10.67 -7.39 -2.99
CA SER A 21 -10.38 -8.66 -3.67
C SER A 21 -9.00 -9.24 -3.37
N HIS A 22 -7.98 -8.38 -3.22
CA HIS A 22 -6.60 -8.81 -2.99
C HIS A 22 -6.13 -8.50 -1.57
N ILE A 23 -6.61 -7.37 -1.01
CA ILE A 23 -6.35 -6.94 0.36
C ILE A 23 -7.71 -6.63 0.99
N ALA A 24 -8.10 -7.44 1.97
CA ALA A 24 -9.43 -7.34 2.58
C ALA A 24 -9.54 -6.15 3.57
N ASP A 25 -8.46 -5.83 4.26
CA ASP A 25 -8.41 -4.65 5.13
C ASP A 25 -8.28 -3.37 4.30
N PHE A 26 -9.13 -2.38 4.60
CA PHE A 26 -9.16 -1.13 3.84
C PHE A 26 -7.93 -0.25 4.11
N GLY A 27 -7.42 -0.24 5.34
CA GLY A 27 -6.23 0.53 5.72
C GLY A 27 -4.98 0.01 5.03
N ASP A 28 -4.80 -1.32 5.04
CA ASP A 28 -3.71 -1.98 4.31
C ASP A 28 -3.79 -1.70 2.80
N ALA A 29 -4.99 -1.75 2.23
CA ALA A 29 -5.18 -1.46 0.82
C ALA A 29 -4.88 0.00 0.48
N LEU A 30 -5.19 0.94 1.38
CA LEU A 30 -4.85 2.36 1.24
C LEU A 30 -3.33 2.57 1.23
N ILE A 31 -2.61 1.91 2.13
CA ILE A 31 -1.14 1.96 2.19
C ILE A 31 -0.56 1.36 0.90
N ALA A 32 -1.06 0.21 0.46
CA ALA A 32 -0.62 -0.45 -0.76
C ALA A 32 -0.87 0.42 -2.02
N ALA A 33 -2.04 1.05 -2.12
CA ALA A 33 -2.37 1.96 -3.22
C ALA A 33 -1.44 3.18 -3.23
N THR A 34 -1.16 3.75 -2.05
CA THR A 34 -0.25 4.89 -1.88
C THR A 34 1.18 4.52 -2.30
N GLY A 35 1.69 3.38 -1.81
CA GLY A 35 3.03 2.88 -2.18
C GLY A 35 3.15 2.59 -3.68
N LYS A 36 2.08 2.06 -4.31
CA LYS A 36 2.06 1.80 -5.76
C LYS A 36 2.05 3.09 -6.60
N ALA A 37 1.42 4.15 -6.12
CA ALA A 37 1.37 5.44 -6.80
C ALA A 37 2.70 6.23 -6.66
N ALA A 38 3.40 6.06 -5.55
CA ALA A 38 4.68 6.70 -5.29
C ALA A 38 5.84 5.92 -5.94
N LYS A 39 6.41 6.45 -7.03
CA LYS A 39 7.56 5.83 -7.71
C LYS A 39 8.73 5.64 -6.74
N GLY A 40 9.22 4.39 -6.63
CA GLY A 40 10.35 4.04 -5.78
C GLY A 40 10.03 4.00 -4.27
N ALA A 41 8.75 4.05 -3.89
CA ALA A 41 8.37 3.85 -2.50
C ALA A 41 8.51 2.38 -2.10
N THR A 42 8.98 2.15 -0.88
CA THR A 42 8.97 0.83 -0.25
C THR A 42 8.00 0.83 0.92
N ILE A 43 7.17 -0.20 1.00
CA ILE A 43 6.26 -0.38 2.13
C ILE A 43 7.00 -1.12 3.24
N VAL A 44 7.04 -0.52 4.42
CA VAL A 44 7.62 -1.12 5.63
C VAL A 44 6.49 -1.38 6.62
N THR A 45 6.36 -2.61 7.08
CA THR A 45 5.33 -3.02 8.05
C THR A 45 5.80 -4.21 8.87
N PHE A 46 5.25 -4.37 10.07
CA PHE A 46 5.44 -5.58 10.90
C PHE A 46 4.27 -6.56 10.78
N ASP A 47 3.20 -6.22 10.06
CA ASP A 47 2.06 -7.11 9.85
C ASP A 47 2.39 -8.20 8.82
N GLU A 48 2.52 -9.43 9.28
CA GLU A 48 2.85 -10.60 8.46
C GLU A 48 1.76 -10.98 7.45
N ARG A 49 0.48 -10.72 7.76
CA ARG A 49 -0.62 -10.95 6.81
C ARG A 49 -0.55 -9.94 5.69
N PHE A 50 -0.29 -8.68 6.01
CA PHE A 50 -0.15 -7.63 5.00
C PHE A 50 1.07 -7.88 4.11
N LYS A 51 2.24 -8.23 4.69
CA LYS A 51 3.44 -8.65 3.93
C LYS A 51 3.11 -9.76 2.93
N SER A 52 2.39 -10.78 3.38
CA SER A 52 1.99 -11.90 2.52
C SER A 52 1.07 -11.47 1.38
N GLY A 53 0.15 -10.54 1.63
CA GLY A 53 -0.70 -9.92 0.60
C GLY A 53 0.10 -9.12 -0.42
N LEU A 54 1.03 -8.28 0.05
CA LEU A 54 1.91 -7.45 -0.80
C LEU A 54 2.82 -8.30 -1.71
N LYS A 55 3.38 -9.41 -1.19
CA LYS A 55 4.19 -10.35 -1.99
C LYS A 55 3.41 -10.95 -3.15
N LYS A 56 2.14 -11.32 -2.94
CA LYS A 56 1.28 -11.88 -4.02
C LYS A 56 1.01 -10.87 -5.14
N LEU A 57 1.09 -9.58 -4.82
CA LEU A 57 0.89 -8.48 -5.75
C LEU A 57 2.20 -8.02 -6.42
N GLY A 58 3.34 -8.66 -6.12
CA GLY A 58 4.64 -8.32 -6.70
C GLY A 58 5.20 -6.97 -6.25
N MET A 59 4.76 -6.46 -5.09
CA MET A 59 5.27 -5.20 -4.54
C MET A 59 6.55 -5.42 -3.72
N GLU A 60 7.50 -4.49 -3.84
CA GLU A 60 8.74 -4.50 -3.07
C GLU A 60 8.49 -4.20 -1.58
N LEU A 61 9.15 -4.97 -0.73
CA LEU A 61 9.03 -4.93 0.74
C LEU A 61 10.41 -4.78 1.37
N LEU A 62 10.51 -3.95 2.41
CA LEU A 62 11.66 -3.89 3.33
C LEU A 62 11.26 -4.36 4.72
#